data_AF-A0A9C7Q2D2-F1
#
_entry.id   AF-A0A9C7Q2D2-F1
#
_cell.length_a   1.000
_cell.length_b   1.000
_cell.length_c   1.000
_cell.angle_alpha   90.00
_cell.angle_beta   90.00
_cell.angle_gamma   90.00
#
_symmetry.space_group_name_H-M   'P 1'
#
loop_
_entity.id
_entity.type
_entity.pdbx_description
1 polymer ?
#
loop_
_entity_poly.entity_id
_entity_poly.type
_entity_poly.pdbx_seq_one_letter_code
_entity_poly.pdbx_strand_id
1 'polypeptide(L)'
;MAFLTYCPGSLCRYRNNKLRRPPFCGHSRYNRILTSYSFCRKFRSFNYSRAFCSMSLLSKEDVASSNDQKLESSLDQNCEDSVNLLGKVEDSSFLRKSIMILSSIGVIDTLYLTVGKLFLTPEIMCHTQGCIEVLKSPLASILGIPISLFGFLAYSAVFFLSSWPMFCRKSASSKNKLEHLSKNALFLLTSAMTVVSAFLMYVLFFRIQSFCPYCILSAFLSLSLFITSSFLHFSNIGWKKWLRHSFVVVLIVISIMGGALVALGTASTTFSNQIFDPPSITSHSDVRMMKLAEKLKSKNARMYGAFWCEHCYRQKQMFGEEAFEKIEYIECSRNGRDSQYNLCREKDVPGYPTWEINGELYPGEQSVEELEELANIEK
;
A
#
# COMPACT_ATOMS: atom_id res chain seq x y z
N MET A 1 8.80 39.54 9.84
CA MET A 1 8.39 39.48 11.26
C MET A 1 6.87 39.45 11.31
N ALA A 2 6.32 38.48 12.04
CA ALA A 2 4.89 38.29 12.24
C ALA A 2 4.24 39.49 12.97
N PHE A 3 2.93 39.71 12.80
CA PHE A 3 1.93 39.49 13.86
C PHE A 3 0.49 39.71 13.32
N LEU A 4 -0.40 38.77 13.68
CA LEU A 4 -1.86 38.81 13.59
C LEU A 4 -2.43 39.75 14.66
N THR A 5 -3.58 40.42 14.40
CA THR A 5 -4.71 40.56 15.35
C THR A 5 -5.91 41.37 14.79
N TYR A 6 -7.04 40.68 14.57
CA TYR A 6 -8.44 40.96 14.95
C TYR A 6 -9.11 42.37 14.98
N CYS A 7 -10.37 42.39 14.51
CA CYS A 7 -11.42 43.45 14.37
C CYS A 7 -11.78 44.31 15.61
N PRO A 8 -12.46 45.48 15.45
CA PRO A 8 -13.94 45.52 15.59
C PRO A 8 -14.74 46.64 14.84
N GLY A 9 -15.97 46.31 14.43
CA GLY A 9 -17.25 46.89 14.94
C GLY A 9 -17.65 48.37 14.77
N SER A 10 -18.72 48.58 14.00
CA SER A 10 -19.87 49.50 14.18
C SER A 10 -19.69 51.02 14.36
N LEU A 11 -20.40 51.82 13.53
CA LEU A 11 -21.01 53.10 13.94
C LEU A 11 -22.17 53.48 12.99
N CYS A 12 -23.40 53.44 13.51
CA CYS A 12 -24.60 54.07 12.95
C CYS A 12 -24.64 55.56 13.31
N ARG A 13 -25.11 56.43 12.39
CA ARG A 13 -25.62 57.76 12.74
C ARG A 13 -26.86 58.13 11.92
N TYR A 14 -27.83 58.69 12.63
CA TYR A 14 -29.23 58.93 12.30
C TYR A 14 -29.43 60.34 11.72
N ARG A 15 -30.25 60.53 10.66
CA ARG A 15 -31.01 61.79 10.45
C ARG A 15 -32.18 61.63 9.46
N ASN A 16 -33.25 62.36 9.77
CA ASN A 16 -34.63 62.23 9.31
C ASN A 16 -35.01 63.48 8.47
N ASN A 17 -35.72 63.34 7.34
CA ASN A 17 -36.81 64.27 6.92
C ASN A 17 -37.48 63.96 5.55
N LYS A 18 -38.79 63.67 5.64
CA LYS A 18 -39.94 64.25 4.91
C LYS A 18 -40.04 64.31 3.36
N LEU A 19 -41.24 63.85 2.93
CA LEU A 19 -42.14 64.34 1.84
C LEU A 19 -42.11 63.65 0.46
N ARG A 20 -43.10 62.78 0.16
CA ARG A 20 -44.27 63.02 -0.74
C ARG A 20 -45.00 61.70 -1.08
N ARG A 21 -46.35 61.75 -1.14
CA ARG A 21 -47.27 60.76 -1.75
C ARG A 21 -47.83 61.34 -3.08
N PRO A 22 -48.77 60.67 -3.79
CA PRO A 22 -48.68 59.45 -4.63
C PRO A 22 -49.16 59.79 -6.08
N PRO A 23 -49.58 58.86 -7.00
CA PRO A 23 -50.96 58.34 -6.90
C PRO A 23 -51.33 57.00 -7.63
N PHE A 24 -52.58 56.58 -7.35
CA PHE A 24 -53.58 55.79 -8.12
C PHE A 24 -53.54 54.25 -8.26
N CYS A 25 -54.60 53.65 -7.67
CA CYS A 25 -55.14 52.32 -7.92
C CYS A 25 -56.06 52.30 -9.17
N GLY A 26 -56.04 51.18 -9.90
CA GLY A 26 -57.07 50.80 -10.88
C GLY A 26 -57.41 49.31 -10.73
N HIS A 27 -58.69 48.99 -10.62
CA HIS A 27 -59.24 47.67 -10.34
C HIS A 27 -59.88 47.09 -11.63
N SER A 28 -59.57 45.84 -12.01
CA SER A 28 -60.36 45.08 -13.00
C SER A 28 -60.39 43.60 -12.62
N ARG A 29 -61.60 43.03 -12.57
CA ARG A 29 -61.89 41.63 -12.19
C ARG A 29 -61.81 40.72 -13.42
N TYR A 30 -61.20 39.54 -13.30
CA TYR A 30 -61.74 38.30 -13.87
C TYR A 30 -61.14 37.04 -13.20
N ASN A 31 -61.92 35.96 -13.20
CA ASN A 31 -61.76 34.72 -12.45
C ASN A 31 -60.75 33.71 -13.05
N ARG A 32 -60.18 32.89 -12.16
CA ARG A 32 -59.66 31.50 -12.30
C ARG A 32 -58.29 31.18 -12.93
N ILE A 33 -57.52 30.48 -12.08
CA ILE A 33 -56.67 29.28 -12.32
C ILE A 33 -55.48 29.45 -13.27
N LEU A 34 -54.27 29.54 -12.70
CA LEU A 34 -53.00 29.34 -13.40
C LEU A 34 -52.22 28.18 -12.77
N THR A 35 -52.22 27.06 -13.47
CA THR A 35 -51.12 26.09 -13.46
C THR A 35 -49.92 26.73 -14.16
N SER A 36 -48.77 26.80 -13.50
CA SER A 36 -47.52 27.28 -14.11
C SER A 36 -46.55 26.12 -14.29
N TYR A 37 -46.42 25.65 -15.54
CA TYR A 37 -45.27 24.89 -16.03
C TYR A 37 -44.20 25.91 -16.45
N SER A 38 -43.01 25.83 -15.87
CA SER A 38 -41.85 26.63 -16.28
C SER A 38 -41.15 25.97 -17.46
N PHE A 39 -41.24 26.64 -18.61
CA PHE A 39 -40.59 26.29 -19.87
C PHE A 39 -39.13 26.77 -19.84
N CYS A 40 -38.18 25.85 -19.96
CA CYS A 40 -36.76 26.15 -20.03
C CYS A 40 -36.39 26.50 -21.49
N ARG A 41 -36.07 27.76 -21.78
CA ARG A 41 -35.63 28.20 -23.12
C ARG A 41 -34.11 28.31 -23.19
N LYS A 42 -33.54 27.47 -24.06
CA LYS A 42 -32.15 27.35 -24.47
C LYS A 42 -31.76 28.54 -25.36
N PHE A 43 -30.62 29.18 -25.12
CA PHE A 43 -29.95 30.02 -26.13
C PHE A 43 -28.54 29.48 -26.38
N ARG A 44 -28.16 29.48 -27.67
CA ARG A 44 -27.04 28.74 -28.26
C ARG A 44 -25.95 29.73 -28.73
N SER A 45 -24.70 29.41 -28.38
CA SER A 45 -23.41 29.75 -29.00
C SER A 45 -22.98 31.21 -29.22
N PHE A 46 -21.82 31.61 -28.68
CA PHE A 46 -20.62 31.99 -29.45
C PHE A 46 -19.35 32.02 -28.57
N ASN A 47 -18.18 31.97 -29.22
CA ASN A 47 -16.84 31.62 -28.74
C ASN A 47 -16.09 32.65 -27.86
N TYR A 48 -15.20 32.08 -27.01
CA TYR A 48 -13.90 32.56 -26.51
C TYR A 48 -13.72 33.86 -25.68
N SER A 49 -13.07 33.62 -24.53
CA SER A 49 -12.04 34.40 -23.83
C SER A 49 -12.38 35.63 -22.96
N ARG A 50 -11.88 35.53 -21.72
CA ARG A 50 -11.50 36.59 -20.77
C ARG A 50 -12.58 37.60 -20.41
N ALA A 51 -13.33 37.30 -19.35
CA ALA A 51 -14.03 38.33 -18.59
C ALA A 51 -13.02 39.04 -17.67
N PHE A 52 -12.42 40.11 -18.20
CA PHE A 52 -12.05 41.29 -17.42
C PHE A 52 -13.31 41.79 -16.69
N CYS A 53 -13.33 41.77 -15.36
CA CYS A 53 -14.29 42.59 -14.62
C CYS A 53 -13.74 44.02 -14.57
N SER A 54 -14.14 44.84 -15.53
CA SER A 54 -13.98 46.29 -15.43
C SER A 54 -14.93 46.81 -14.35
N MET A 55 -14.39 47.64 -13.44
CA MET A 55 -15.18 48.50 -12.58
C MET A 55 -16.19 49.30 -13.40
N SER A 56 -17.47 49.14 -13.04
CA SER A 56 -18.49 50.14 -13.30
C SER A 56 -19.09 50.56 -11.96
N LEU A 57 -18.68 51.77 -11.56
CA LEU A 57 -19.32 52.63 -10.58
C LEU A 57 -20.81 52.73 -10.88
N LEU A 58 -21.67 52.26 -9.96
CA LEU A 58 -23.04 52.72 -9.87
C LEU A 58 -23.40 52.98 -8.41
N SER A 59 -23.83 54.23 -8.23
CA SER A 59 -24.14 54.94 -7.01
C SER A 59 -25.18 54.24 -6.15
N LYS A 60 -25.00 54.36 -4.82
CA LYS A 60 -26.03 54.12 -3.80
C LYS A 60 -27.22 55.07 -4.00
N GLU A 61 -28.41 54.57 -3.69
CA GLU A 61 -29.65 55.20 -3.17
C GLU A 61 -30.86 54.41 -3.71
N ASP A 62 -31.86 53.90 -2.99
CA ASP A 62 -32.17 53.82 -1.57
C ASP A 62 -33.14 52.63 -1.37
N VAL A 63 -32.90 51.78 -0.37
CA VAL A 63 -33.85 50.75 0.08
C VAL A 63 -34.52 51.26 1.36
N ALA A 64 -35.81 51.59 1.27
CA ALA A 64 -36.68 51.71 2.44
C ALA A 64 -37.43 50.39 2.66
N SER A 65 -37.32 49.90 3.88
CA SER A 65 -37.81 48.62 4.42
C SER A 65 -39.29 48.33 4.17
N SER A 66 -39.60 47.16 3.63
CA SER A 66 -40.67 46.31 4.16
C SER A 66 -40.40 44.83 3.83
N ASN A 67 -40.16 44.02 4.87
CA ASN A 67 -40.27 42.57 4.91
C ASN A 67 -39.77 41.76 3.69
N ASP A 68 -38.45 41.60 3.53
CA ASP A 68 -37.89 40.55 2.67
C ASP A 68 -36.59 39.95 3.24
N GLN A 69 -36.52 39.76 4.56
CA GLN A 69 -35.38 39.10 5.22
C GLN A 69 -35.37 37.55 5.03
N LYS A 70 -36.11 37.02 4.05
CA LYS A 70 -36.22 35.57 3.82
C LYS A 70 -35.88 35.11 2.40
N LEU A 71 -35.55 36.03 1.48
CA LEU A 71 -35.28 35.68 0.08
C LEU A 71 -33.80 35.83 -0.32
N GLU A 72 -33.06 36.81 0.20
CA GLU A 72 -31.63 36.98 -0.08
C GLU A 72 -30.73 35.89 0.54
N SER A 73 -31.11 35.27 1.66
CA SER A 73 -30.32 34.19 2.28
C SER A 73 -30.31 32.88 1.48
N SER A 74 -31.17 32.76 0.46
CA SER A 74 -31.33 31.54 -0.33
C SER A 74 -30.55 31.55 -1.64
N LEU A 75 -30.14 32.72 -2.15
CA LEU A 75 -29.42 32.84 -3.42
C LEU A 75 -27.90 32.71 -3.23
N ASP A 76 -27.33 33.33 -2.20
CA ASP A 76 -25.90 33.21 -1.89
C ASP A 76 -25.53 31.80 -1.39
N GLN A 77 -26.40 31.17 -0.60
CA GLN A 77 -26.19 29.82 -0.09
C GLN A 77 -26.20 28.77 -1.22
N ASN A 78 -27.01 28.96 -2.27
CA ASN A 78 -27.08 28.05 -3.41
C ASN A 78 -25.81 28.09 -4.31
N CYS A 79 -25.13 29.23 -4.41
CA CYS A 79 -23.86 29.33 -5.16
C CYS A 79 -22.69 28.72 -4.36
N GLU A 80 -22.64 28.97 -3.05
CA GLU A 80 -21.60 28.41 -2.19
C GLU A 80 -21.75 26.88 -2.06
N ASP A 81 -22.98 26.38 -1.98
CA ASP A 81 -23.26 24.95 -1.97
C ASP A 81 -22.87 24.26 -3.28
N SER A 82 -23.10 24.90 -4.44
CA SER A 82 -22.76 24.32 -5.75
C SER A 82 -21.26 24.34 -6.04
N VAL A 83 -20.53 25.37 -5.65
CA VAL A 83 -19.05 25.40 -5.73
C VAL A 83 -18.43 24.36 -4.79
N ASN A 84 -18.94 24.23 -3.57
CA ASN A 84 -18.51 23.20 -2.61
C ASN A 84 -18.84 21.78 -3.08
N LEU A 85 -20.00 21.58 -3.74
CA LEU A 85 -20.36 20.29 -4.33
C LEU A 85 -19.45 19.93 -5.50
N LEU A 86 -19.13 20.88 -6.37
CA LEU A 86 -18.25 20.64 -7.52
C LEU A 86 -16.82 20.31 -7.08
N GLY A 87 -16.26 21.05 -6.11
CA GLY A 87 -14.96 20.73 -5.53
C GLY A 87 -14.93 19.36 -4.85
N LYS A 88 -15.99 18.99 -4.13
CA LYS A 88 -16.11 17.69 -3.46
C LYS A 88 -16.28 16.52 -4.44
N VAL A 89 -16.96 16.75 -5.56
CA VAL A 89 -17.15 15.75 -6.63
C VAL A 89 -15.84 15.53 -7.39
N GLU A 90 -15.12 16.60 -7.72
CA GLU A 90 -13.84 16.53 -8.46
C GLU A 90 -12.77 15.79 -7.66
N ASP A 91 -12.61 16.13 -6.37
CA ASP A 91 -11.66 15.51 -5.45
C ASP A 91 -11.97 14.00 -5.23
N SER A 92 -13.24 13.64 -5.07
CA SER A 92 -13.64 12.23 -4.90
C SER A 92 -13.34 11.36 -6.13
N SER A 93 -13.42 11.94 -7.33
CA SER A 93 -13.14 11.25 -8.59
C SER A 93 -11.64 11.05 -8.81
N PHE A 94 -10.83 12.04 -8.43
CA PHE A 94 -9.38 11.99 -8.51
C PHE A 94 -8.83 10.92 -7.56
N LEU A 95 -9.24 10.95 -6.29
CA LEU A 95 -8.80 9.98 -5.28
C LEU A 95 -9.10 8.54 -5.67
N ARG A 96 -10.28 8.27 -6.25
CA ARG A 96 -10.65 6.91 -6.73
C ARG A 96 -9.74 6.44 -7.86
N LYS A 97 -9.40 7.32 -8.80
CA LYS A 97 -8.45 7.01 -9.89
C LYS A 97 -7.06 6.71 -9.33
N SER A 98 -6.59 7.49 -8.35
CA SER A 98 -5.31 7.24 -7.66
C SER A 98 -5.31 5.88 -6.94
N ILE A 99 -6.40 5.55 -6.21
CA ILE A 99 -6.57 4.25 -5.56
C ILE A 99 -6.53 3.11 -6.59
N MET A 100 -7.19 3.27 -7.75
CA MET A 100 -7.14 2.28 -8.82
C MET A 100 -5.70 2.05 -9.31
N ILE A 101 -4.96 3.12 -9.63
CA ILE A 101 -3.57 3.03 -10.11
C ILE A 101 -2.66 2.33 -9.07
N LEU A 102 -2.71 2.78 -7.81
CA LEU A 102 -1.92 2.19 -6.73
C LEU A 102 -2.27 0.71 -6.52
N SER A 103 -3.55 0.36 -6.55
CA SER A 103 -3.98 -1.04 -6.41
C SER A 103 -3.55 -1.91 -7.59
N SER A 104 -3.52 -1.39 -8.81
CA SER A 104 -3.03 -2.11 -9.98
C SER A 104 -1.54 -2.44 -9.86
N ILE A 105 -0.73 -1.50 -9.38
CA ILE A 105 0.71 -1.77 -9.11
C ILE A 105 0.85 -2.87 -8.05
N GLY A 106 0.05 -2.82 -6.98
CA GLY A 106 0.03 -3.85 -5.95
C GLY A 106 -0.41 -5.24 -6.46
N VAL A 107 -1.38 -5.30 -7.38
CA VAL A 107 -1.78 -6.54 -8.06
C VAL A 107 -0.62 -7.11 -8.87
N ILE A 108 0.10 -6.29 -9.63
CA ILE A 108 1.24 -6.73 -10.44
C ILE A 108 2.37 -7.27 -9.54
N ASP A 109 2.73 -6.52 -8.50
CA ASP A 109 3.76 -6.90 -7.53
C ASP A 109 3.43 -8.24 -6.84
N THR A 110 2.22 -8.36 -6.29
CA THR A 110 1.81 -9.57 -5.58
C THR A 110 1.55 -10.76 -6.49
N LEU A 111 1.10 -10.54 -7.73
CA LEU A 111 0.98 -11.60 -8.74
C LEU A 111 2.36 -12.12 -9.12
N TYR A 112 3.33 -11.22 -9.35
CA TYR A 112 4.71 -11.57 -9.66
C TYR A 112 5.32 -12.47 -8.59
N LEU A 113 5.20 -12.09 -7.32
CA LEU A 113 5.68 -12.90 -6.19
C LEU A 113 4.93 -14.23 -6.04
N THR A 114 3.61 -14.24 -6.29
CA THR A 114 2.79 -15.45 -6.18
C THR A 114 3.16 -16.47 -7.25
N VAL A 115 3.34 -16.01 -8.50
CA VAL A 115 3.81 -16.86 -9.60
C VAL A 115 5.22 -17.34 -9.31
N GLY A 116 6.09 -16.45 -8.83
CA GLY A 116 7.46 -16.76 -8.44
C GLY A 116 7.59 -17.83 -7.36
N LYS A 117 6.61 -17.95 -6.45
CA LYS A 117 6.62 -18.96 -5.38
C LYS A 117 5.91 -20.26 -5.76
N LEU A 118 4.92 -20.23 -6.66
CA LEU A 118 4.14 -21.39 -7.06
C LEU A 118 4.70 -22.12 -8.30
N PHE A 119 5.33 -21.39 -9.22
CA PHE A 119 5.72 -21.91 -10.54
C PHE A 119 7.21 -21.75 -10.87
N LEU A 120 7.92 -20.85 -10.20
CA LEU A 120 9.36 -20.62 -10.42
C LEU A 120 10.18 -20.82 -9.14
N THR A 121 11.50 -20.77 -9.27
CA THR A 121 12.40 -20.66 -8.12
C THR A 121 12.52 -19.19 -7.69
N PRO A 122 12.49 -18.89 -6.37
CA PRO A 122 12.64 -17.53 -5.82
C PRO A 122 13.88 -16.77 -6.31
N GLU A 123 14.90 -17.48 -6.75
CA GLU A 123 16.21 -16.96 -7.18
C GLU A 123 16.14 -16.15 -8.47
N ILE A 124 15.20 -16.47 -9.38
CA ILE A 124 15.03 -15.72 -10.63
C ILE A 124 14.36 -14.36 -10.37
N MET A 125 13.57 -14.27 -9.29
CA MET A 125 12.75 -13.10 -8.98
C MET A 125 13.45 -12.16 -7.99
N CYS A 126 14.18 -12.72 -7.02
CA CYS A 126 14.89 -12.00 -5.98
C CYS A 126 16.40 -12.01 -6.25
N HIS A 127 16.97 -10.88 -6.66
CA HIS A 127 18.43 -10.76 -6.84
C HIS A 127 19.21 -10.50 -5.54
N THR A 128 18.51 -10.38 -4.40
CA THR A 128 19.11 -10.08 -3.09
C THR A 128 18.88 -11.25 -2.14
N GLN A 129 19.91 -11.64 -1.39
CA GLN A 129 19.85 -12.74 -0.41
C GLN A 129 18.71 -12.55 0.58
N GLY A 130 18.52 -11.32 1.06
CA GLY A 130 17.47 -10.99 2.01
C GLY A 130 16.06 -11.22 1.48
N CYS A 131 15.82 -11.00 0.19
CA CYS A 131 14.54 -11.26 -0.45
C CYS A 131 14.24 -12.77 -0.52
N ILE A 132 15.26 -13.58 -0.85
CA ILE A 132 15.13 -15.04 -0.94
C ILE A 132 14.86 -15.64 0.46
N GLU A 133 15.60 -15.21 1.48
CA GLU A 133 15.42 -15.65 2.87
C GLU A 133 14.00 -15.36 3.36
N VAL A 134 13.48 -14.16 3.08
CA VAL A 134 12.12 -13.76 3.46
C VAL A 134 11.08 -14.60 2.74
N LEU A 135 11.22 -14.85 1.43
CA LEU A 135 10.21 -15.55 0.64
C LEU A 135 10.16 -17.07 0.94
N LYS A 136 11.30 -17.66 1.29
CA LYS A 136 11.42 -19.07 1.73
C LYS A 136 11.10 -19.27 3.22
N SER A 137 11.02 -18.20 4.02
CA SER A 137 10.72 -18.30 5.44
C SER A 137 9.34 -18.95 5.71
N PRO A 138 9.16 -19.65 6.86
CA PRO A 138 7.87 -20.21 7.23
C PRO A 138 6.76 -19.16 7.34
N LEU A 139 7.11 -17.92 7.68
CA LEU A 139 6.16 -16.82 7.74
C LEU A 139 5.61 -16.42 6.38
N ALA A 140 6.27 -16.75 5.27
CA ALA A 140 5.78 -16.40 3.94
C ALA A 140 4.65 -17.31 3.44
N SER A 141 4.22 -18.30 4.23
CA SER A 141 3.11 -19.19 3.93
C SER A 141 2.20 -19.39 5.15
N ILE A 142 0.89 -19.24 4.98
CA ILE A 142 -0.12 -19.55 6.01
C ILE A 142 -0.91 -20.76 5.53
N LEU A 143 -0.91 -21.85 6.29
CA LEU A 143 -1.57 -23.12 5.92
C LEU A 143 -1.11 -23.68 4.55
N GLY A 144 0.16 -23.47 4.19
CA GLY A 144 0.73 -23.86 2.90
C GLY A 144 0.43 -22.89 1.74
N ILE A 145 -0.39 -21.87 1.95
CA ILE A 145 -0.74 -20.86 0.94
C ILE A 145 0.19 -19.64 1.08
N PRO A 146 0.85 -19.18 -0.01
CA PRO A 146 1.68 -17.98 0.01
C PRO A 146 0.94 -16.73 0.50
N ILE A 147 1.56 -15.95 1.39
CA ILE A 147 1.02 -14.64 1.82
C ILE A 147 0.82 -13.69 0.62
N SER A 148 1.67 -13.80 -0.40
CA SER A 148 1.55 -13.04 -1.65
C SER A 148 0.20 -13.25 -2.35
N LEU A 149 -0.42 -14.43 -2.23
CA LEU A 149 -1.74 -14.71 -2.79
C LEU A 149 -2.84 -13.93 -2.05
N PHE A 150 -2.77 -13.86 -0.72
CA PHE A 150 -3.68 -13.02 0.07
C PHE A 150 -3.50 -11.54 -0.28
N GLY A 151 -2.25 -11.10 -0.49
CA GLY A 151 -1.96 -9.77 -1.01
C GLY A 151 -2.62 -9.51 -2.36
N PHE A 152 -2.49 -10.43 -3.31
CA PHE A 152 -3.12 -10.34 -4.64
C PHE A 152 -4.65 -10.21 -4.54
N LEU A 153 -5.29 -11.04 -3.72
CA LEU A 153 -6.73 -10.96 -3.48
C LEU A 153 -7.14 -9.62 -2.86
N ALA A 154 -6.38 -9.12 -1.88
CA ALA A 154 -6.66 -7.85 -1.23
C ALA A 154 -6.51 -6.65 -2.18
N TYR A 155 -5.41 -6.56 -2.95
CA TYR A 155 -5.23 -5.50 -3.94
C TYR A 155 -6.28 -5.56 -5.06
N SER A 156 -6.65 -6.76 -5.51
CA SER A 156 -7.73 -6.95 -6.49
C SER A 156 -9.09 -6.50 -5.96
N ALA A 157 -9.39 -6.81 -4.69
CA ALA A 157 -10.62 -6.35 -4.04
C ALA A 157 -10.66 -4.81 -3.91
N VAL A 158 -9.53 -4.16 -3.58
CA VAL A 158 -9.43 -2.69 -3.58
C VAL A 158 -9.70 -2.10 -4.97
N PHE A 159 -9.06 -2.66 -6.01
CA PHE A 159 -9.27 -2.23 -7.39
C PHE A 159 -10.74 -2.32 -7.81
N PHE A 160 -11.38 -3.45 -7.50
CA PHE A 160 -12.79 -3.69 -7.80
C PHE A 160 -13.72 -2.76 -7.01
N LEU A 161 -13.52 -2.61 -5.71
CA LEU A 161 -14.33 -1.71 -4.87
C LEU A 161 -14.19 -0.24 -5.27
N SER A 162 -13.03 0.18 -5.77
CA SER A 162 -12.81 1.55 -6.26
C SER A 162 -13.53 1.78 -7.59
N SER A 163 -13.45 0.82 -8.51
CA SER A 163 -14.02 0.90 -9.87
C SER A 163 -15.55 0.68 -9.91
N TRP A 164 -16.08 -0.14 -9.01
CA TRP A 164 -17.48 -0.58 -9.02
C TRP A 164 -18.53 0.56 -9.09
N PRO A 165 -18.41 1.67 -8.32
CA PRO A 165 -19.36 2.79 -8.40
C PRO A 165 -19.31 3.59 -9.72
N MET A 166 -18.21 3.48 -10.47
CA MET A 166 -18.06 4.17 -11.76
C MET A 166 -18.74 3.40 -12.90
N PHE A 167 -18.67 2.07 -12.88
CA PHE A 167 -19.22 1.23 -13.94
C PHE A 167 -20.71 0.90 -13.73
N CYS A 168 -21.22 0.95 -12.51
CA CYS A 168 -22.64 0.69 -12.21
C CYS A 168 -23.56 1.86 -12.58
N ARG A 169 -24.31 1.74 -13.69
CA ARG A 169 -25.50 2.57 -13.98
C ARG A 169 -26.68 2.14 -13.12
N LYS A 170 -26.76 2.62 -11.89
CA LYS A 170 -27.93 2.44 -11.00
C LYS A 170 -28.70 3.76 -10.80
N SER A 171 -29.97 3.64 -10.38
CA SER A 171 -30.80 4.77 -9.92
C SER A 171 -30.08 5.60 -8.86
N ALA A 172 -30.31 6.93 -8.86
CA ALA A 172 -29.59 7.91 -8.01
C ALA A 172 -29.57 7.52 -6.52
N SER A 173 -30.67 7.00 -5.98
CA SER A 173 -30.77 6.53 -4.59
C SER A 173 -29.87 5.31 -4.30
N SER A 174 -29.84 4.34 -5.21
CA SER A 174 -28.99 3.14 -5.07
C SER A 174 -27.52 3.46 -5.29
N LYS A 175 -27.21 4.43 -6.17
CA LYS A 175 -25.85 4.91 -6.41
C LYS A 175 -25.23 5.52 -5.15
N ASN A 176 -25.95 6.37 -4.43
CA ASN A 176 -25.46 6.96 -3.18
C ASN A 176 -25.17 5.90 -2.11
N LYS A 177 -26.09 4.94 -1.91
CA LYS A 177 -25.89 3.84 -0.94
C LYS A 177 -24.68 2.98 -1.29
N LEU A 178 -24.49 2.68 -2.58
CA LEU A 178 -23.34 1.91 -3.07
C LEU A 178 -22.03 2.67 -2.89
N GLU A 179 -22.03 3.99 -3.12
CA GLU A 179 -20.86 4.83 -2.93
C GLU A 179 -20.44 4.88 -1.46
N HIS A 180 -21.38 5.06 -0.53
CA HIS A 180 -21.11 5.00 0.90
C HIS A 180 -20.58 3.62 1.33
N LEU A 181 -21.18 2.53 0.85
CA LEU A 181 -20.69 1.18 1.13
C LEU A 181 -19.26 0.99 0.62
N SER A 182 -18.98 1.40 -0.62
CA SER A 182 -17.63 1.29 -1.20
C SER A 182 -16.59 2.06 -0.40
N LYS A 183 -16.91 3.29 0.05
CA LYS A 183 -16.02 4.13 0.87
C LYS A 183 -15.71 3.46 2.21
N ASN A 184 -16.73 2.90 2.87
CA ASN A 184 -16.54 2.21 4.15
C ASN A 184 -15.75 0.90 3.99
N ALA A 185 -16.05 0.13 2.96
CA ALA A 185 -15.35 -1.12 2.66
C ALA A 185 -13.88 -0.87 2.29
N LEU A 186 -13.58 0.15 1.48
CA LEU A 186 -12.22 0.55 1.15
C LEU A 186 -11.43 0.97 2.39
N PHE A 187 -12.03 1.77 3.29
CA PHE A 187 -11.36 2.18 4.52
C PHE A 187 -11.03 0.97 5.41
N LEU A 188 -12.00 0.07 5.62
CA LEU A 188 -11.79 -1.13 6.42
C LEU A 188 -10.72 -2.05 5.82
N LEU A 189 -10.80 -2.34 4.51
CA LEU A 189 -9.86 -3.22 3.83
C LEU A 189 -8.43 -2.66 3.83
N THR A 190 -8.25 -1.38 3.46
CA THR A 190 -6.92 -0.74 3.44
C THR A 190 -6.31 -0.58 4.82
N SER A 191 -7.13 -0.39 5.86
CA SER A 191 -6.65 -0.40 7.25
C SER A 191 -6.11 -1.77 7.66
N ALA A 192 -6.82 -2.86 7.32
CA ALA A 192 -6.37 -4.22 7.57
C ALA A 192 -5.05 -4.53 6.83
N MET A 193 -4.96 -4.15 5.55
CA MET A 193 -3.74 -4.32 4.76
C MET A 193 -2.54 -3.58 5.37
N THR A 194 -2.75 -2.35 5.85
CA THR A 194 -1.68 -1.55 6.47
C THR A 194 -1.21 -2.16 7.79
N VAL A 195 -2.13 -2.67 8.61
CA VAL A 195 -1.77 -3.30 9.89
C VAL A 195 -0.99 -4.61 9.67
N VAL A 196 -1.43 -5.45 8.73
CA VAL A 196 -0.68 -6.65 8.34
C VAL A 196 0.70 -6.28 7.77
N SER A 197 0.77 -5.27 6.90
CA SER A 197 2.04 -4.82 6.33
C SER A 197 2.99 -4.26 7.40
N ALA A 198 2.49 -3.47 8.35
CA ALA A 198 3.28 -2.97 9.47
C ALA A 198 3.83 -4.11 10.34
N PHE A 199 3.04 -5.17 10.57
CA PHE A 199 3.52 -6.37 11.27
C PHE A 199 4.63 -7.09 10.49
N LEU A 200 4.47 -7.29 9.19
CA LEU A 200 5.50 -7.92 8.36
C LEU A 200 6.78 -7.07 8.30
N MET A 201 6.66 -5.75 8.22
CA MET A 201 7.81 -4.83 8.31
C MET A 201 8.50 -4.88 9.67
N TYR A 202 7.74 -4.99 10.77
CA TYR A 202 8.31 -5.20 12.10
C TYR A 202 9.12 -6.51 12.16
N VAL A 203 8.59 -7.61 11.65
CA VAL A 203 9.33 -8.89 11.61
C VAL A 203 10.60 -8.76 10.76
N LEU A 204 10.52 -8.12 9.59
CA LEU A 204 11.65 -7.91 8.69
C LEU A 204 12.81 -7.17 9.38
N PHE A 205 12.52 -6.05 10.05
CA PHE A 205 13.56 -5.22 10.67
C PHE A 205 14.10 -5.80 11.98
N PHE A 206 13.23 -6.36 12.83
CA PHE A 206 13.63 -6.75 14.18
C PHE A 206 14.00 -8.23 14.30
N ARG A 207 13.44 -9.11 13.46
CA ARG A 207 13.68 -10.57 13.56
C ARG A 207 14.63 -11.07 12.50
N ILE A 208 14.39 -10.74 11.23
CA ILE A 208 15.15 -11.26 10.09
C ILE A 208 16.40 -10.40 9.82
N GLN A 209 16.30 -9.08 10.02
CA GLN A 209 17.38 -8.12 9.73
C GLN A 209 17.90 -8.20 8.29
N SER A 210 17.00 -8.45 7.34
CA SER A 210 17.30 -8.59 5.92
C SER A 210 16.49 -7.60 5.08
N PHE A 211 17.06 -7.13 3.98
CA PHE A 211 16.42 -6.18 3.07
C PHE A 211 15.61 -6.91 1.98
N CYS A 212 14.33 -6.57 1.85
CA CYS A 212 13.48 -7.07 0.76
C CYS A 212 12.78 -5.90 0.05
N PRO A 213 13.17 -5.56 -1.20
CA PRO A 213 12.62 -4.41 -1.91
C PRO A 213 11.12 -4.55 -2.21
N TYR A 214 10.64 -5.75 -2.50
CA TYR A 214 9.22 -6.01 -2.78
C TYR A 214 8.34 -5.83 -1.53
N CYS A 215 8.79 -6.29 -0.36
CA CYS A 215 8.06 -6.07 0.89
C CYS A 215 7.96 -4.59 1.24
N ILE A 216 9.04 -3.83 1.03
CA ILE A 216 9.07 -2.38 1.23
C ILE A 216 8.12 -1.69 0.26
N LEU A 217 8.14 -2.07 -1.02
CA LEU A 217 7.23 -1.54 -2.04
C LEU A 217 5.76 -1.77 -1.62
N SER A 218 5.42 -3.00 -1.21
CA SER A 218 4.07 -3.33 -0.76
C SER A 218 3.67 -2.56 0.52
N ALA A 219 4.61 -2.28 1.42
CA ALA A 219 4.38 -1.42 2.58
C ALA A 219 4.07 0.03 2.19
N PHE A 220 4.80 0.59 1.24
CA PHE A 220 4.50 1.92 0.70
C PHE A 220 3.15 1.97 -0.03
N LEU A 221 2.83 0.96 -0.83
CA LEU A 221 1.55 0.88 -1.55
C LEU A 221 0.37 0.78 -0.59
N SER A 222 0.43 -0.12 0.41
CA SER A 222 -0.64 -0.28 1.39
C SER A 222 -0.86 0.99 2.23
N LEU A 223 0.21 1.65 2.67
CA LEU A 223 0.13 2.93 3.39
C LEU A 223 -0.50 4.03 2.51
N SER A 224 -0.07 4.13 1.25
CA SER A 224 -0.60 5.13 0.31
C SER A 224 -2.10 4.92 0.03
N LEU A 225 -2.51 3.65 -0.10
CA LEU A 225 -3.92 3.28 -0.24
C LEU A 225 -4.74 3.63 1.01
N PHE A 226 -4.18 3.41 2.20
CA PHE A 226 -4.85 3.79 3.44
C PHE A 226 -5.02 5.30 3.58
N ILE A 227 -3.99 6.09 3.26
CA ILE A 227 -4.07 7.56 3.31
C ILE A 227 -5.13 8.09 2.35
N THR A 228 -5.10 7.65 1.08
CA THR A 228 -6.06 8.08 0.06
C THR A 228 -7.49 7.63 0.36
N SER A 229 -7.67 6.39 0.83
CA SER A 229 -8.95 5.84 1.27
C SER A 229 -9.50 6.56 2.51
N SER A 230 -8.63 6.88 3.47
CA SER A 230 -8.97 7.60 4.69
C SER A 230 -9.46 9.02 4.38
N PHE A 231 -8.79 9.72 3.46
CA PHE A 231 -9.21 11.05 3.01
C PHE A 231 -10.59 11.02 2.31
N LEU A 232 -10.84 9.99 1.49
CA LEU A 232 -12.14 9.77 0.84
C LEU A 232 -13.26 9.48 1.87
N HIS A 233 -12.96 8.73 2.93
CA HIS A 233 -13.89 8.45 4.03
C HIS A 233 -14.14 9.69 4.91
N PHE A 234 -13.07 10.45 5.20
CA PHE A 234 -13.10 11.70 5.97
C PHE A 234 -14.04 12.74 5.34
N SER A 235 -13.92 12.97 4.03
CA SER A 235 -14.76 13.90 3.26
C SER A 235 -16.27 13.63 3.40
N ASN A 236 -16.64 12.38 3.72
CA ASN A 236 -18.04 11.97 3.86
C ASN A 236 -18.61 12.17 5.27
N ILE A 237 -17.81 11.93 6.31
CA ILE A 237 -18.30 11.69 7.68
C ILE A 237 -17.90 12.82 8.66
N GLY A 238 -16.91 13.64 8.30
CA GLY A 238 -16.41 14.75 9.10
C GLY A 238 -15.44 14.32 10.22
N TRP A 239 -14.61 15.25 10.68
CA TRP A 239 -13.44 15.01 11.54
C TRP A 239 -13.72 14.19 12.81
N LYS A 240 -14.70 14.61 13.61
CA LYS A 240 -15.00 13.98 14.91
C LYS A 240 -15.46 12.52 14.75
N LYS A 241 -16.30 12.25 13.76
CA LYS A 241 -16.79 10.89 13.49
C LYS A 241 -15.71 10.03 12.82
N TRP A 242 -14.90 10.61 11.94
CA TRP A 242 -13.75 9.93 11.33
C TRP A 242 -12.74 9.46 12.39
N LEU A 243 -12.37 10.32 13.35
CA LEU A 243 -11.48 9.93 14.46
C LEU A 243 -12.03 8.73 15.25
N ARG A 244 -13.32 8.77 15.61
CA ARG A 244 -13.97 7.67 16.34
C ARG A 244 -14.01 6.39 15.50
N HIS A 245 -14.38 6.47 14.23
CA HIS A 245 -14.42 5.31 13.33
C HIS A 245 -13.03 4.72 13.11
N SER A 246 -12.02 5.56 12.86
CA SER A 246 -10.64 5.12 12.68
C SER A 246 -10.12 4.42 13.93
N PHE A 247 -10.36 4.98 15.12
CA PHE A 247 -9.95 4.37 16.38
C PHE A 247 -10.60 2.99 16.58
N VAL A 248 -11.91 2.87 16.38
CA VAL A 248 -12.64 1.60 16.51
C VAL A 248 -12.13 0.56 15.51
N VAL A 249 -11.92 0.95 14.25
CA VAL A 249 -11.42 0.06 13.21
C VAL A 249 -10.02 -0.44 13.54
N VAL A 250 -9.12 0.44 13.98
CA VAL A 250 -7.76 0.06 14.40
C VAL A 250 -7.79 -0.91 15.58
N LEU A 251 -8.60 -0.66 16.61
CA LEU A 251 -8.73 -1.58 17.75
C LEU A 251 -9.27 -2.96 17.34
N ILE A 252 -10.27 -2.99 16.46
CA ILE A 252 -10.83 -4.24 15.95
C ILE A 252 -9.77 -5.00 15.16
N VAL A 253 -9.07 -4.34 14.24
CA VAL A 253 -8.02 -4.97 13.42
C VAL A 253 -6.87 -5.47 14.29
N ILE A 254 -6.43 -4.68 15.28
CA ILE A 254 -5.39 -5.11 16.24
C ILE A 254 -5.88 -6.28 17.09
N SER A 255 -7.14 -6.29 17.54
CA SER A 255 -7.69 -7.39 18.32
C SER A 255 -7.82 -8.67 17.49
N ILE A 256 -8.26 -8.57 16.23
CA ILE A 256 -8.35 -9.70 15.30
C ILE A 256 -6.96 -10.22 14.97
N MET A 257 -6.02 -9.32 14.65
CA MET A 257 -4.65 -9.68 14.33
C MET A 257 -3.93 -10.24 15.56
N GLY A 258 -4.13 -9.67 16.74
CA GLY A 258 -3.59 -10.17 18.01
C GLY A 258 -4.18 -11.53 18.38
N GLY A 259 -5.49 -11.73 18.22
CA GLY A 259 -6.14 -13.02 18.42
C GLY A 259 -5.66 -14.08 17.43
N ALA A 260 -5.56 -13.73 16.15
CA ALA A 260 -5.00 -14.59 15.10
C ALA A 260 -3.52 -14.88 15.36
N LEU A 261 -2.74 -13.90 15.81
CA LEU A 261 -1.33 -14.05 16.14
C LEU A 261 -1.13 -14.84 17.43
N VAL A 262 -2.05 -14.85 18.40
CA VAL A 262 -1.97 -15.72 19.57
C VAL A 262 -2.35 -17.16 19.19
N ALA A 263 -3.42 -17.33 18.40
CA ALA A 263 -3.87 -18.63 17.91
C ALA A 263 -2.87 -19.29 16.93
N LEU A 264 -2.23 -18.49 16.07
CA LEU A 264 -1.17 -18.91 15.16
C LEU A 264 0.23 -18.79 15.78
N GLY A 265 0.38 -18.02 16.87
CA GLY A 265 1.65 -17.76 17.55
C GLY A 265 2.03 -18.87 18.50
N THR A 266 1.08 -19.53 19.17
CA THR A 266 1.40 -20.81 19.83
C THR A 266 2.01 -21.81 18.84
N ALA A 267 1.64 -21.76 17.57
CA ALA A 267 2.33 -22.49 16.49
C ALA A 267 3.65 -21.79 16.05
N SER A 268 3.66 -20.47 15.84
CA SER A 268 4.79 -19.73 15.22
C SER A 268 5.96 -19.41 16.17
N THR A 269 5.74 -19.22 17.47
CA THR A 269 6.83 -19.11 18.46
C THR A 269 7.59 -20.43 18.60
N THR A 270 6.92 -21.56 18.34
CA THR A 270 7.58 -22.86 18.21
C THR A 270 8.48 -22.86 16.97
N PHE A 271 8.01 -22.40 15.81
CA PHE A 271 8.81 -22.33 14.56
C PHE A 271 10.01 -21.38 14.61
N SER A 272 9.93 -20.23 15.30
CA SER A 272 11.07 -19.30 15.39
C SER A 272 12.25 -19.85 16.22
N ASN A 273 12.00 -20.83 17.09
CA ASN A 273 13.02 -21.56 17.85
C ASN A 273 13.27 -22.97 17.29
N GLN A 274 12.63 -23.35 16.17
CA GLN A 274 12.96 -24.61 15.53
C GLN A 274 14.30 -24.47 14.82
N ILE A 275 15.21 -25.33 15.26
CA ILE A 275 16.45 -25.64 14.57
C ILE A 275 16.08 -26.60 13.44
N PHE A 276 16.48 -26.26 12.21
CA PHE A 276 16.22 -27.04 11.03
C PHE A 276 17.48 -27.77 10.57
N ASP A 277 17.26 -28.98 10.09
CA ASP A 277 18.32 -29.83 9.57
C ASP A 277 18.46 -29.62 8.06
N PRO A 278 19.70 -29.61 7.54
CA PRO A 278 19.88 -29.65 6.11
C PRO A 278 19.33 -30.96 5.53
N PRO A 279 18.77 -30.92 4.32
CA PRO A 279 18.38 -32.15 3.62
C PRO A 279 19.61 -33.05 3.44
N SER A 280 19.42 -34.35 3.65
CA SER A 280 20.50 -35.34 3.54
C SER A 280 20.99 -35.45 2.09
N ILE A 281 22.30 -35.62 1.93
CA ILE A 281 22.89 -35.95 0.63
C ILE A 281 22.47 -37.38 0.29
N THR A 282 22.05 -37.60 -0.95
CA THR A 282 21.49 -38.89 -1.41
C THR A 282 22.33 -39.51 -2.51
N SER A 283 23.23 -38.75 -3.11
CA SER A 283 24.20 -39.22 -4.07
C SER A 283 25.44 -39.79 -3.38
N HIS A 284 26.09 -40.71 -4.07
CA HIS A 284 27.38 -41.28 -3.68
C HIS A 284 28.52 -40.66 -4.47
N SER A 285 29.67 -40.57 -3.83
CA SER A 285 30.86 -39.91 -4.35
C SER A 285 31.61 -40.84 -5.29
N ASP A 286 32.05 -40.29 -6.43
CA ASP A 286 32.98 -40.99 -7.30
C ASP A 286 34.44 -40.68 -6.94
N VAL A 287 35.37 -41.36 -7.62
CA VAL A 287 36.82 -41.19 -7.40
C VAL A 287 37.27 -39.76 -7.69
N ARG A 288 36.61 -39.05 -8.61
CA ARG A 288 36.94 -37.66 -8.97
C ARG A 288 36.55 -36.73 -7.83
N MET A 289 35.34 -36.84 -7.31
CA MET A 289 34.84 -36.03 -6.20
C MET A 289 35.64 -36.26 -4.92
N MET A 290 36.01 -37.52 -4.64
CA MET A 290 36.87 -37.84 -3.50
C MET A 290 38.24 -37.15 -3.58
N LYS A 291 38.87 -37.14 -4.75
CA LYS A 291 40.15 -36.45 -4.96
C LYS A 291 40.01 -34.93 -4.85
N LEU A 292 38.95 -34.37 -5.44
CA LEU A 292 38.68 -32.94 -5.37
C LEU A 292 38.44 -32.49 -3.94
N ALA A 293 37.64 -33.23 -3.16
CA ALA A 293 37.35 -32.91 -1.77
C ALA A 293 38.62 -32.95 -0.89
N GLU A 294 39.52 -33.93 -1.09
CA GLU A 294 40.82 -33.96 -0.40
C GLU A 294 41.70 -32.75 -0.77
N LYS A 295 41.70 -32.36 -2.05
CA LYS A 295 42.45 -31.18 -2.50
C LYS A 295 41.90 -29.89 -1.88
N LEU A 296 40.58 -29.70 -1.90
CA LEU A 296 39.89 -28.57 -1.28
C LEU A 296 40.16 -28.52 0.23
N LYS A 297 40.10 -29.68 0.91
CA LYS A 297 40.44 -29.80 2.32
C LYS A 297 41.89 -29.37 2.60
N SER A 298 42.85 -29.77 1.75
CA SER A 298 44.26 -29.38 1.89
C SER A 298 44.49 -27.85 1.76
N LYS A 299 43.55 -27.14 1.13
CA LYS A 299 43.53 -25.68 0.97
C LYS A 299 42.73 -24.97 2.08
N ASN A 300 42.24 -25.69 3.08
CA ASN A 300 41.27 -25.18 4.07
C ASN A 300 40.06 -24.52 3.40
N ALA A 301 39.59 -25.09 2.28
CA ALA A 301 38.44 -24.57 1.57
C ALA A 301 37.15 -24.76 2.39
N ARG A 302 36.29 -23.75 2.36
CA ARG A 302 35.01 -23.76 3.06
C ARG A 302 33.88 -23.49 2.09
N MET A 303 32.72 -24.09 2.34
CA MET A 303 31.49 -23.75 1.66
C MET A 303 30.52 -23.09 2.63
N TYR A 304 30.22 -21.82 2.41
CA TYR A 304 29.17 -21.09 3.11
C TYR A 304 27.83 -21.36 2.43
N GLY A 305 26.82 -21.77 3.19
CA GLY A 305 25.50 -22.02 2.63
C GLY A 305 24.38 -21.93 3.67
N ALA A 306 23.18 -22.30 3.26
CA ALA A 306 22.03 -22.38 4.16
C ALA A 306 21.28 -23.71 3.98
N PHE A 307 20.67 -24.23 5.05
CA PHE A 307 19.95 -25.51 5.01
C PHE A 307 18.80 -25.54 3.97
N TRP A 308 18.17 -24.40 3.67
CA TRP A 308 17.08 -24.26 2.69
C TRP A 308 17.56 -23.92 1.26
N CYS A 309 18.86 -23.80 1.06
CA CYS A 309 19.45 -23.33 -0.19
C CYS A 309 19.50 -24.47 -1.20
N GLU A 310 18.76 -24.34 -2.30
CA GLU A 310 18.64 -25.35 -3.34
C GLU A 310 19.96 -25.54 -4.10
N HIS A 311 20.64 -24.45 -4.45
CA HIS A 311 21.98 -24.49 -5.05
C HIS A 311 23.02 -25.14 -4.13
N CYS A 312 22.93 -24.89 -2.82
CA CYS A 312 23.82 -25.49 -1.83
C CYS A 312 23.56 -27.01 -1.74
N TYR A 313 22.30 -27.42 -1.85
CA TYR A 313 21.93 -28.83 -1.92
C TYR A 313 22.43 -29.48 -3.20
N ARG A 314 22.29 -28.84 -4.37
CA ARG A 314 22.87 -29.33 -5.63
C ARG A 314 24.38 -29.47 -5.56
N GLN A 315 25.09 -28.46 -5.05
CA GLN A 315 26.54 -28.52 -4.87
C GLN A 315 26.94 -29.70 -3.97
N LYS A 316 26.22 -29.93 -2.87
CA LYS A 316 26.41 -31.08 -1.98
C LYS A 316 26.19 -32.41 -2.71
N GLN A 317 25.11 -32.51 -3.49
CA GLN A 317 24.78 -33.69 -4.29
C GLN A 317 25.79 -33.96 -5.40
N MET A 318 26.40 -32.92 -5.97
CA MET A 318 27.48 -33.07 -6.96
C MET A 318 28.68 -33.79 -6.36
N PHE A 319 29.06 -33.48 -5.12
CA PHE A 319 30.16 -34.17 -4.43
C PHE A 319 29.81 -35.59 -4.03
N GLY A 320 28.58 -35.83 -3.59
CA GLY A 320 28.21 -37.07 -2.91
C GLY A 320 28.52 -37.03 -1.41
N GLU A 321 27.89 -37.93 -0.66
CA GLU A 321 27.95 -37.96 0.81
C GLU A 321 29.41 -38.07 1.32
N GLU A 322 30.16 -39.06 0.82
CA GLU A 322 31.50 -39.42 1.29
C GLU A 322 32.57 -38.33 1.02
N ALA A 323 32.47 -37.65 -0.12
CA ALA A 323 33.38 -36.57 -0.48
C ALA A 323 33.02 -35.29 0.24
N PHE A 324 31.71 -34.96 0.34
CA PHE A 324 31.28 -33.74 0.98
C PHE A 324 31.55 -33.73 2.49
N GLU A 325 31.57 -34.90 3.15
CA GLU A 325 32.01 -35.03 4.56
C GLU A 325 33.42 -34.47 4.83
N LYS A 326 34.27 -34.39 3.80
CA LYS A 326 35.64 -33.86 3.93
C LYS A 326 35.69 -32.33 3.83
N ILE A 327 34.60 -31.69 3.41
CA ILE A 327 34.52 -30.27 3.11
C ILE A 327 33.95 -29.53 4.33
N GLU A 328 34.61 -28.44 4.73
CA GLU A 328 34.11 -27.61 5.83
C GLU A 328 32.90 -26.80 5.37
N TYR A 329 31.70 -27.22 5.80
CA TYR A 329 30.46 -26.50 5.53
C TYR A 329 30.12 -25.55 6.69
N ILE A 330 29.86 -24.28 6.36
CA ILE A 330 29.44 -23.27 7.32
C ILE A 330 27.96 -22.95 7.11
N GLU A 331 27.13 -23.28 8.10
CA GLU A 331 25.70 -22.99 8.09
C GLU A 331 25.46 -21.51 8.43
N CYS A 332 25.01 -20.75 7.44
CA CYS A 332 24.81 -19.31 7.55
C CYS A 332 23.37 -18.92 7.86
N SER A 333 22.42 -19.85 7.98
CA SER A 333 21.07 -19.55 8.45
C SER A 333 21.01 -19.40 9.97
N ARG A 334 20.32 -18.38 10.50
CA ARG A 334 20.06 -18.27 11.96
C ARG A 334 19.39 -19.50 12.59
N ASN A 335 18.56 -20.18 11.82
CA ASN A 335 17.74 -21.29 12.29
C ASN A 335 18.25 -22.64 11.78
N GLY A 336 19.41 -22.69 11.13
CA GLY A 336 20.06 -23.94 10.76
C GLY A 336 20.72 -24.60 11.97
N ARG A 337 20.78 -25.93 11.96
CA ARG A 337 21.59 -26.69 12.93
C ARG A 337 23.04 -26.21 12.88
N ASP A 338 23.60 -25.96 14.07
CA ASP A 338 24.99 -25.49 14.27
C ASP A 338 25.31 -24.20 13.48
N SER A 339 24.32 -23.30 13.41
CA SER A 339 24.43 -22.01 12.75
C SER A 339 25.65 -21.19 13.20
N GLN A 340 26.39 -20.70 12.21
CA GLN A 340 27.45 -19.71 12.34
C GLN A 340 27.06 -18.40 11.64
N TYR A 341 25.78 -18.01 11.71
CA TYR A 341 25.23 -16.80 11.07
C TYR A 341 26.10 -15.54 11.23
N ASN A 342 26.62 -15.30 12.45
CA ASN A 342 27.45 -14.12 12.73
C ASN A 342 28.78 -14.15 11.97
N LEU A 343 29.40 -15.33 11.81
CA LEU A 343 30.62 -15.48 11.02
C LEU A 343 30.36 -15.14 9.56
N CYS A 344 29.26 -15.62 8.98
CA CYS A 344 28.91 -15.34 7.59
C CYS A 344 28.64 -13.84 7.35
N ARG A 345 28.08 -13.15 8.34
CA ARG A 345 27.91 -11.69 8.32
C ARG A 345 29.23 -10.94 8.42
N GLU A 346 30.12 -11.36 9.31
CA GLU A 346 31.44 -10.74 9.48
C GLU A 346 32.32 -10.93 8.23
N LYS A 347 32.16 -12.05 7.54
CA LYS A 347 32.82 -12.36 6.28
C LYS A 347 32.18 -11.70 5.05
N ASP A 348 31.10 -10.95 5.22
CA ASP A 348 30.33 -10.32 4.14
C ASP A 348 29.99 -11.32 3.01
N VAL A 349 29.55 -12.53 3.37
CA VAL A 349 29.22 -13.59 2.40
C VAL A 349 28.11 -13.10 1.44
N PRO A 350 28.40 -12.94 0.13
CA PRO A 350 27.52 -12.21 -0.81
C PRO A 350 26.36 -13.05 -1.35
N GLY A 351 26.43 -14.39 -1.26
CA GLY A 351 25.42 -15.32 -1.77
C GLY A 351 25.54 -16.70 -1.15
N TYR A 352 24.55 -17.57 -1.38
CA TYR A 352 24.66 -19.00 -1.06
C TYR A 352 24.45 -19.85 -2.32
N PRO A 353 25.29 -20.88 -2.57
CA PRO A 353 26.53 -21.14 -1.85
C PRO A 353 27.59 -20.07 -2.17
N THR A 354 28.59 -19.94 -1.30
CA THR A 354 29.83 -19.21 -1.59
C THR A 354 30.99 -20.07 -1.12
N TRP A 355 32.00 -20.23 -1.96
CA TRP A 355 33.23 -20.93 -1.60
C TRP A 355 34.28 -19.95 -1.10
N GLU A 356 34.93 -20.25 0.02
CA GLU A 356 36.18 -19.60 0.44
C GLU A 356 37.33 -20.55 0.13
N ILE A 357 38.18 -20.16 -0.82
CA ILE A 357 39.37 -20.93 -1.22
C ILE A 357 40.55 -19.97 -1.16
N ASN A 358 41.62 -20.35 -0.45
CA ASN A 358 42.78 -19.47 -0.23
C ASN A 358 42.45 -18.10 0.41
N GLY A 359 41.27 -17.95 1.04
CA GLY A 359 40.81 -16.71 1.67
C GLY A 359 40.06 -15.75 0.73
N GLU A 360 39.84 -16.12 -0.54
CA GLU A 360 38.98 -15.39 -1.47
C GLU A 360 37.59 -16.02 -1.55
N LEU A 361 36.56 -15.19 -1.74
CA LEU A 361 35.16 -15.62 -1.83
C LEU A 361 34.71 -15.75 -3.29
N TYR A 362 34.19 -16.93 -3.63
CA TYR A 362 33.64 -17.27 -4.95
C TYR A 362 32.13 -17.54 -4.81
N PRO A 363 31.28 -16.55 -5.12
CA PRO A 363 29.82 -16.69 -4.99
C PRO A 363 29.21 -17.59 -6.06
N GLY A 364 28.16 -18.31 -5.68
CA GLY A 364 27.37 -19.14 -6.58
C GLY A 364 27.78 -20.61 -6.56
N GLU A 365 26.91 -21.44 -7.12
CA GLU A 365 27.18 -22.84 -7.40
C GLU A 365 28.32 -22.92 -8.43
N GLN A 366 29.34 -23.72 -8.12
CA GLN A 366 30.54 -23.89 -8.94
C GLN A 366 30.49 -25.27 -9.61
N SER A 367 30.83 -25.33 -10.88
CA SER A 367 31.05 -26.61 -11.57
C SER A 367 32.25 -27.36 -10.99
N VAL A 368 32.34 -28.65 -11.31
CA VAL A 368 33.47 -29.48 -10.88
C VAL A 368 34.77 -28.93 -11.44
N GLU A 369 34.77 -28.54 -12.71
CA GLU A 369 35.91 -28.00 -13.43
C GLU A 369 36.40 -26.69 -12.79
N GLU A 370 35.49 -25.77 -12.46
CA GLU A 370 35.83 -24.53 -11.77
C GLU A 370 36.45 -24.80 -10.39
N LEU A 371 35.89 -25.72 -9.60
CA LEU A 371 36.46 -26.07 -8.30
C LEU A 371 37.82 -26.75 -8.41
N GLU A 372 38.05 -27.57 -9.43
CA GLU A 372 39.36 -28.16 -9.73
C GLU A 372 40.39 -27.07 -10.09
N GLU A 373 40.02 -26.10 -10.91
CA GLU A 373 40.86 -24.95 -11.26
C GLU A 373 41.19 -24.13 -10.01
N LEU A 374 40.19 -23.73 -9.23
CA LEU A 374 40.37 -22.95 -8.00
C LEU A 374 41.24 -23.70 -6.97
N ALA A 375 41.08 -25.02 -6.85
CA ALA A 375 41.88 -25.84 -5.94
C ALA A 375 43.35 -25.98 -6.37
N ASN A 376 43.67 -25.70 -7.64
CA ASN A 376 45.02 -25.75 -8.20
C ASN A 376 45.75 -24.39 -8.17
N ILE A 377 45.09 -23.30 -7.80
CA ILE A 377 45.74 -22.00 -7.62
C ILE A 377 46.73 -22.09 -6.45
N GLU A 378 48.01 -21.87 -6.74
CA GLU A 378 49.06 -21.66 -5.74
C GLU A 378 49.01 -20.22 -5.24
N LYS A 379 49.16 -20.03 -3.93
CA LYS A 379 49.05 -18.73 -3.26
C LYS A 379 50.41 -18.08 -3.09
#